data_AF-A0A354DDV2-F1
#
_entry.id   AF-A0A354DDV2-F1
#
_cell.length_a   1.000
_cell.length_b   1.000
_cell.length_c   1.000
_cell.angle_alpha   90.00
_cell.angle_beta   90.00
_cell.angle_gamma   90.00
#
_symmetry.space_group_name_H-M   'P 1'
#
loop_
_entity.id
_entity.type
_entity.pdbx_description
1 polymer ?
#
loop_
_entity_poly.entity_id
_entity_poly.type
_entity_poly.pdbx_seq_one_letter_code
_entity_poly.pdbx_strand_id
1 'polypeptide(L)'
;LFNHKEETALVKKLVQFCTGNGQLVELPPRMAAEDFAYYVLEVPGAFFMIGAHGEGENTCYANHHPKFDFEENAMEVGGKVFLRLSAYYVME
;
A
#
# COMPACT_ATOMS: atom_id res chain seq x y z
N LEU A 1 2.38 1.30 -14.61
CA LEU A 1 1.53 0.59 -13.64
C LEU A 1 0.12 1.19 -13.67
N PHE A 2 -0.91 0.36 -13.84
CA PHE A 2 -2.31 0.79 -13.80
C PHE A 2 -3.09 -0.18 -12.91
N ASN A 3 -3.76 0.34 -11.87
CA ASN A 3 -4.56 -0.48 -10.97
C ASN A 3 -5.96 -0.70 -11.55
N HIS A 4 -6.42 -1.96 -11.52
CA HIS A 4 -7.77 -2.28 -11.95
C HIS A 4 -8.81 -1.72 -10.97
N LYS A 5 -9.92 -1.19 -11.50
CA LYS A 5 -10.92 -0.47 -10.70
C LYS A 5 -11.55 -1.34 -9.60
N GLU A 6 -11.88 -2.59 -9.93
CA GLU A 6 -12.53 -3.54 -9.02
C GLU A 6 -11.58 -3.95 -7.90
N GLU A 7 -10.34 -4.32 -8.24
CA GLU A 7 -9.29 -4.66 -7.28
C GLU A 7 -8.95 -3.48 -6.37
N THR A 8 -8.91 -2.27 -6.93
CA THR A 8 -8.71 -1.05 -6.15
C THR A 8 -9.85 -0.84 -5.16
N ALA A 9 -11.11 -1.04 -5.58
CA ALA A 9 -12.27 -0.89 -4.70
C ALA A 9 -12.27 -1.93 -3.57
N LEU A 10 -11.88 -3.17 -3.87
CA LEU A 10 -11.72 -4.24 -2.89
C LEU A 10 -10.63 -3.89 -1.86
N VAL A 11 -9.44 -3.51 -2.33
CA VAL A 11 -8.34 -3.08 -1.46
C VAL A 11 -8.77 -1.92 -0.56
N LYS A 12 -9.44 -0.89 -1.11
CA LYS A 12 -9.95 0.25 -0.30
C LYS A 12 -10.89 -0.23 0.82
N LYS A 13 -11.83 -1.12 0.51
CA LYS A 13 -12.79 -1.68 1.49
C LYS A 13 -12.05 -2.45 2.60
N LEU A 14 -11.11 -3.31 2.24
CA LEU A 14 -10.39 -4.16 3.20
C LEU A 14 -9.39 -3.37 4.03
N VAL A 15 -8.72 -2.37 3.45
CA VAL A 15 -7.87 -1.43 4.19
C VAL A 15 -8.70 -0.68 5.23
N GLN A 16 -9.83 -0.08 4.83
CA GLN A 16 -10.73 0.61 5.77
C GLN A 16 -11.21 -0.29 6.91
N PHE A 17 -11.49 -1.57 6.61
CA PHE A 17 -11.81 -2.56 7.64
C PHE A 17 -10.66 -2.78 8.63
N CYS A 18 -9.41 -2.84 8.16
CA CYS A 18 -8.24 -3.11 9.00
C CYS A 18 -7.78 -1.90 9.82
N THR A 19 -7.87 -0.69 9.25
CA THR A 19 -7.28 0.54 9.83
C THR A 19 -8.30 1.49 10.43
N GLY A 20 -9.60 1.26 10.20
CA GLY A 20 -10.66 2.18 10.55
C GLY A 20 -10.80 3.35 9.58
N ASN A 21 -11.82 4.18 9.83
CA ASN A 21 -12.15 5.33 8.99
C ASN A 21 -11.08 6.44 9.12
N GLY A 22 -10.71 7.05 8.00
CA GLY A 22 -9.81 8.22 7.96
C GLY A 22 -8.33 7.91 7.71
N GLN A 23 -7.93 6.65 7.61
CA GLN A 23 -6.54 6.23 7.35
C GLN A 23 -6.26 5.92 5.87
N LEU A 24 -7.28 6.01 5.00
CA LEU A 24 -7.14 5.80 3.56
C LEU A 24 -7.01 7.15 2.85
N VAL A 25 -5.96 7.29 2.03
CA VAL A 25 -5.71 8.49 1.23
C VAL A 25 -5.64 8.10 -0.25
N GLU A 26 -6.36 8.84 -1.10
CA GLU A 26 -6.19 8.72 -2.55
C GLU A 26 -4.97 9.51 -3.01
N LEU A 27 -4.04 8.84 -3.68
CA LEU A 27 -2.83 9.46 -4.21
C LEU A 27 -3.01 9.77 -5.69
N PRO A 28 -2.52 10.93 -6.17
CA PRO A 28 -2.40 11.17 -7.60
C PRO A 28 -1.38 10.20 -8.23
N PRO A 29 -1.45 9.97 -9.56
CA PRO A 29 -0.45 9.17 -10.27
C PRO A 29 0.97 9.68 -10.00
N ARG A 30 1.92 8.75 -9.85
CA ARG A 30 3.34 9.06 -9.66
C ARG A 30 4.16 8.60 -10.87
N MET A 31 5.27 9.30 -11.11
CA MET A 31 6.23 8.99 -12.18
C MET A 31 7.30 7.97 -11.76
N ALA A 32 7.13 7.31 -10.60
CA ALA A 32 8.05 6.25 -10.17
C ALA A 32 7.98 5.06 -11.14
N ALA A 33 9.14 4.53 -11.51
CA ALA A 33 9.21 3.28 -12.25
C ALA A 33 9.01 2.11 -11.27
N GLU A 34 8.07 1.23 -11.59
CA GLU A 34 7.67 0.10 -10.75
C GLU A 34 7.40 -1.09 -11.66
N ASP A 35 8.17 -2.17 -11.50
CA ASP A 35 8.06 -3.36 -12.35
C ASP A 35 6.84 -4.21 -12.01
N PHE A 36 6.18 -3.94 -10.87
CA PHE A 36 4.88 -4.52 -10.56
C PHE A 36 3.85 -4.27 -11.67
N ALA A 37 4.08 -3.24 -12.49
CA ALA A 37 3.32 -2.95 -13.70
C ALA A 37 3.14 -4.15 -14.62
N TYR A 38 4.12 -5.07 -14.71
CA TYR A 38 4.03 -6.24 -15.58
C TYR A 38 3.05 -7.29 -15.05
N TYR A 39 2.93 -7.49 -13.73
CA TYR A 39 1.96 -8.45 -13.19
C TYR A 39 0.51 -8.01 -13.46
N VAL A 40 0.24 -6.71 -13.33
CA VAL A 40 -1.09 -6.14 -13.59
C VAL A 40 -1.40 -5.98 -15.08
N LEU A 41 -0.53 -6.43 -16.00
CA LEU A 41 -0.93 -6.63 -17.39
C LEU A 41 -1.61 -7.99 -17.60
N GLU A 42 -1.26 -8.98 -16.77
CA GLU A 42 -1.68 -10.37 -16.95
C GLU A 42 -2.86 -10.74 -16.05
N VAL A 43 -2.91 -10.20 -14.83
CA VAL A 43 -3.93 -10.51 -13.83
C VAL A 43 -4.49 -9.21 -13.24
N PRO A 44 -5.82 -9.09 -13.03
CA PRO A 44 -6.37 -7.99 -12.28
C PRO A 44 -5.66 -7.83 -10.93
N GLY A 45 -5.16 -6.62 -10.66
CA GLY A 45 -4.50 -6.32 -9.41
C GLY A 45 -4.47 -4.83 -9.08
N ALA A 46 -4.07 -4.54 -7.85
CA ALA A 46 -3.87 -3.20 -7.36
C ALA A 46 -2.58 -3.10 -6.52
N PHE A 47 -1.79 -2.07 -6.81
CA PHE A 47 -0.61 -1.66 -6.06
C PHE A 47 -0.96 -0.46 -5.18
N PHE A 48 -0.57 -0.49 -3.92
CA PHE A 48 -0.87 0.56 -2.95
C PHE A 48 0.32 0.80 -2.03
N MET A 49 0.31 1.93 -1.33
CA MET A 49 1.36 2.33 -0.41
C MET A 49 0.86 2.26 1.03
N ILE A 50 1.71 1.80 1.93
CA ILE A 50 1.52 1.98 3.38
C ILE A 50 2.31 3.22 3.78
N GLY A 51 1.66 4.16 4.46
CA GLY A 51 2.34 5.34 5.00
C GLY A 51 3.34 4.93 6.07
N ALA A 52 4.59 5.34 5.91
CA ALA A 52 5.68 5.04 6.85
C ALA A 52 6.49 6.30 7.22
N HIS A 53 5.88 7.47 7.01
CA HIS A 53 6.43 8.75 7.45
C HIS A 53 6.21 8.89 8.96
N GLY A 54 7.27 9.17 9.70
CA GLY A 54 7.24 9.43 11.13
C GLY A 54 7.74 10.83 11.48
N GLU A 55 7.57 11.23 12.74
CA GLU A 55 8.04 12.52 13.26
C GLU A 55 9.55 12.53 13.61
N GLY A 56 10.24 11.38 13.49
CA GLY A 56 11.66 11.25 13.74
C GLY A 56 12.54 11.92 12.67
N GLU A 57 13.75 12.31 13.06
CA GLU A 57 14.69 13.04 12.18
C GLU A 57 14.99 12.28 10.87
N ASN A 58 15.05 10.94 10.91
CA ASN A 58 15.37 10.11 9.74
C ASN A 58 14.13 9.53 9.01
N THR A 59 12.95 9.55 9.63
CA THR A 59 11.71 8.97 9.06
C THR A 59 10.99 9.92 8.10
N CYS A 60 11.63 11.03 7.72
CA CYS A 60 11.13 12.03 6.79
C CYS A 60 11.85 12.03 5.44
N TYR A 61 12.97 11.29 5.31
CA TYR A 61 13.69 11.21 4.04
C TYR A 61 12.97 10.28 3.05
N ALA A 62 13.02 10.65 1.76
CA ALA A 62 12.40 9.85 0.70
C ALA A 62 13.16 8.54 0.45
N ASN A 63 12.48 7.57 -0.17
CA ASN A 63 13.10 6.37 -0.73
C ASN A 63 14.34 6.74 -1.57
N HIS A 64 15.38 5.89 -1.55
CA HIS A 64 16.68 6.08 -2.19
C HIS A 64 17.62 7.15 -1.59
N HIS A 65 17.21 7.87 -0.54
CA HIS A 65 18.11 8.79 0.16
C HIS A 65 19.07 8.03 1.12
N PRO A 66 20.35 8.42 1.30
CA PRO A 66 21.29 7.70 2.18
C PRO A 66 20.92 7.67 3.67
N LYS A 67 20.06 8.61 4.09
CA LYS A 67 19.49 8.66 5.45
C LYS A 67 18.08 8.07 5.54
N PHE A 68 17.63 7.38 4.49
CA PHE A 68 16.30 6.79 4.48
C PHE A 68 16.15 5.84 5.66
N ASP A 69 15.10 6.11 6.42
CA ASP A 69 14.56 5.26 7.47
C ASP A 69 13.03 5.44 7.47
N PHE A 70 12.29 4.60 8.18
CA PHE A 70 10.83 4.64 8.18
C PHE A 70 10.23 4.32 9.54
N GLU A 71 9.00 4.75 9.77
CA GLU A 71 8.27 4.45 11.00
C GLU A 71 7.81 2.98 11.00
N GLU A 72 8.31 2.18 11.95
CA GLU A 72 8.11 0.73 11.99
C GLU A 72 6.66 0.31 12.24
N ASN A 73 5.82 1.20 12.80
CA ASN A 73 4.38 0.93 12.94
C ASN A 73 3.71 0.61 11.58
N ALA A 74 4.31 1.05 10.47
CA ALA A 74 3.88 0.74 9.11
C ALA A 74 3.93 -0.77 8.83
N MET A 75 4.85 -1.51 9.46
CA MET A 75 4.96 -2.96 9.31
C MET A 75 3.72 -3.67 9.86
N GLU A 76 3.22 -3.22 11.02
CA GLU A 76 2.01 -3.79 11.62
C GLU A 76 0.78 -3.52 10.74
N VAL A 77 0.65 -2.29 10.24
CA VAL A 77 -0.45 -1.90 9.33
C VAL A 77 -0.39 -2.71 8.04
N GLY A 78 0.79 -2.78 7.40
CA GLY A 78 1.01 -3.57 6.19
C GLY A 78 0.69 -5.05 6.40
N GLY A 79 1.18 -5.64 7.48
CA GLY A 79 0.91 -7.04 7.83
C GLY A 79 -0.57 -7.34 8.01
N LYS A 80 -1.31 -6.49 8.74
CA LYS A 80 -2.77 -6.61 8.90
C LYS A 80 -3.50 -6.58 7.56
N VAL A 81 -3.14 -5.63 6.68
CA VAL A 81 -3.76 -5.48 5.36
C VAL A 81 -3.48 -6.70 4.48
N PHE A 82 -2.22 -7.15 4.40
CA PHE A 82 -1.87 -8.33 3.61
C PHE A 82 -2.52 -9.61 4.12
N LEU A 83 -2.58 -9.82 5.44
CA LEU A 83 -3.29 -10.95 6.02
C LEU A 83 -4.78 -10.90 5.69
N ARG A 84 -5.42 -9.74 5.76
CA ARG A 84 -6.84 -9.59 5.41
C ARG A 84 -7.10 -9.86 3.93
N LEU A 85 -6.26 -9.34 3.05
CA LEU A 85 -6.34 -9.58 1.60
C LEU A 85 -6.17 -11.07 1.29
N SER A 86 -5.13 -11.69 1.84
CA SER A 86 -4.88 -13.12 1.65
C SER A 86 -6.05 -13.96 2.16
N ALA A 87 -6.59 -13.63 3.34
CA ALA A 87 -7.78 -14.28 3.87
C ALA A 87 -8.99 -14.15 2.95
N TYR A 88 -9.22 -12.96 2.39
CA TYR A 88 -10.31 -12.73 1.45
C TYR A 88 -10.20 -13.62 0.21
N TYR A 89 -9.04 -13.67 -0.46
CA TYR A 89 -8.92 -14.47 -1.69
C TYR A 89 -8.81 -15.98 -1.46
N VAL A 90 -8.33 -16.42 -0.30
CA VAL A 90 -8.06 -17.84 -0.04
C VAL A 90 -9.21 -18.51 0.73
N MET A 91 -9.98 -17.77 1.52
CA MET A 91 -10.98 -18.34 2.43
C MET A 91 -12.42 -17.85 2.20
N GLU A 92 -12.64 -16.78 1.43
CA GLU A 92 -13.98 -16.23 1.12
C GLU A 92 -14.31 -16.40 -0.37
#